data_AF-M9LQQ3-F1
#
_entry.id   AF-M9LQQ3-F1
#
_cell.length_a   1.000
_cell.length_b   1.000
_cell.length_c   1.000
_cell.angle_alpha   90.00
_cell.angle_beta   90.00
_cell.angle_gamma   90.00
#
_symmetry.space_group_name_H-M   'P 1'
#
loop_
_entity.id
_entity.type
_entity.pdbx_description
1 polymer ?
#
loop_
_entity_poly.entity_id
_entity_poly.type
_entity_poly.pdbx_seq_one_letter_code
_entity_poly.pdbx_strand_id
1 'polypeptide(L)'
;MDPKKFAPGLGIWTTDNESGGFTLGSRYTGDFGGTSSATPLVAGVAALMLSANPDLRAAEVKTILQLTADKIQDTLPDHNGNNRGTYDQKGHSEWFGYGKVNAAKAVKEAKRRPGGVRKPQSVKLIATHK
;
A
#
# COMPACT_ATOMS: atom_id res chain seq x y z
N MET A 1 26.38 -14.14 -10.74
CA MET A 1 24.99 -13.88 -10.30
C MET A 1 25.07 -13.15 -8.98
N ASP A 2 24.39 -12.01 -8.83
CA ASP A 2 24.45 -11.21 -7.60
C ASP A 2 23.65 -11.92 -6.48
N PRO A 3 24.30 -12.35 -5.38
CA PRO A 3 23.63 -13.02 -4.27
C PRO A 3 22.60 -12.13 -3.54
N LYS A 4 22.56 -10.83 -3.83
CA LYS A 4 21.60 -9.88 -3.22
C LYS A 4 20.33 -9.68 -4.03
N LYS A 5 20.21 -10.21 -5.26
CA LYS A 5 18.99 -10.08 -6.06
C LYS A 5 17.85 -11.01 -5.63
N PHE A 6 18.16 -12.05 -4.87
CA PHE A 6 17.19 -13.00 -4.34
C PHE A 6 17.62 -13.43 -2.94
N ALA A 7 17.33 -12.60 -1.93
CA ALA A 7 17.36 -13.10 -0.56
C ALA A 7 16.14 -14.04 -0.37
N PRO A 8 16.33 -15.27 0.13
CA PRO A 8 15.23 -16.17 0.50
C PRO A 8 14.25 -15.44 1.42
N GLY A 9 12.96 -15.42 1.08
CA GLY A 9 11.90 -14.79 1.89
C GLY A 9 11.44 -13.40 1.45
N LEU A 10 11.89 -12.88 0.29
CA LEU A 10 11.43 -11.59 -0.26
C LEU A 10 10.12 -11.65 -1.08
N GLY A 11 9.57 -12.84 -1.30
CA GLY A 11 8.32 -13.02 -2.02
C GLY A 11 7.13 -13.30 -1.11
N ILE A 12 5.93 -12.99 -1.60
CA ILE A 12 4.67 -13.40 -0.97
C ILE A 12 4.14 -14.64 -1.68
N TRP A 13 3.46 -15.50 -0.92
CA TRP A 13 2.65 -16.55 -1.51
C TRP A 13 1.39 -15.95 -2.13
N THR A 14 1.21 -16.14 -3.42
CA THR A 14 0.07 -15.65 -4.18
C THR A 14 -0.30 -16.63 -5.29
N THR A 15 -1.47 -16.44 -5.89
CA THR A 15 -1.86 -17.13 -7.12
C THR A 15 -0.94 -16.74 -8.27
N ASP A 16 -0.68 -17.69 -9.16
CA ASP A 16 0.17 -17.55 -10.34
C ASP A 16 -0.49 -18.17 -11.57
N ASN A 17 -0.01 -17.80 -12.75
CA ASN A 17 -0.48 -18.38 -14.00
C ASN A 17 0.25 -19.70 -14.32
N GLU A 18 -0.51 -20.75 -14.63
CA GLU A 18 0.07 -22.07 -14.96
C GLU A 18 0.96 -22.03 -16.21
N SER A 19 0.65 -21.13 -17.17
CA SER A 19 1.44 -20.92 -18.38
C SER A 19 2.01 -19.50 -18.41
N GLY A 20 3.33 -19.37 -18.22
CA GLY A 20 4.03 -18.07 -18.27
C GLY A 20 3.97 -17.25 -16.97
N GLY A 21 3.57 -17.89 -15.86
CA GLY A 21 3.71 -17.34 -14.51
C GLY A 21 5.15 -17.38 -13.99
N PHE A 22 5.33 -16.95 -12.75
CA PHE A 22 6.62 -16.98 -12.04
C PHE A 22 7.12 -18.41 -11.78
N THR A 23 6.20 -19.35 -11.54
CA THR A 23 6.50 -20.74 -11.22
C THR A 23 5.84 -21.66 -12.25
N LEU A 24 6.66 -22.21 -13.15
CA LEU A 24 6.19 -23.06 -14.25
C LEU A 24 5.44 -24.31 -13.73
N GLY A 25 4.22 -24.54 -14.25
CA GLY A 25 3.41 -25.70 -13.89
C GLY A 25 2.72 -25.61 -12.53
N SER A 26 2.67 -24.42 -11.92
CA SER A 26 1.98 -24.17 -10.64
C SER A 26 0.95 -23.06 -10.77
N ARG A 27 -0.16 -23.15 -10.01
CA ARG A 27 -1.14 -22.06 -9.82
C ARG A 27 -0.76 -21.10 -8.70
N TYR A 28 0.39 -21.32 -8.07
CA TYR A 28 0.86 -20.56 -6.92
C TYR A 28 2.35 -20.30 -7.05
N THR A 29 2.76 -19.13 -6.59
CA THR A 29 4.17 -18.76 -6.50
C THR A 29 4.47 -18.14 -5.15
N GLY A 30 5.65 -18.44 -4.63
CA GLY A 30 6.25 -17.73 -3.49
C GLY A 30 7.26 -16.67 -3.93
N ASP A 31 7.49 -16.50 -5.24
CA ASP A 31 8.56 -15.67 -5.79
C ASP A 31 8.11 -14.25 -6.13
N PHE A 32 6.81 -13.96 -6.00
CA PHE A 32 6.27 -12.63 -6.27
C PHE A 32 6.67 -11.65 -5.14
N GLY A 33 7.70 -10.84 -5.38
CA GLY A 33 8.30 -9.96 -4.39
C GLY A 33 8.45 -8.50 -4.83
N GLY A 34 9.15 -7.72 -4.00
CA GLY A 34 9.46 -6.32 -4.25
C GLY A 34 8.31 -5.34 -4.02
N THR A 35 8.45 -4.11 -4.52
CA THR A 35 7.41 -3.07 -4.39
C THR A 35 6.12 -3.43 -5.12
N SER A 36 6.22 -4.28 -6.15
CA SER A 36 5.08 -4.82 -6.89
C SER A 36 4.14 -5.62 -6.00
N SER A 37 4.64 -6.40 -5.03
CA SER A 37 3.79 -7.16 -4.11
C SER A 37 3.26 -6.31 -2.95
N ALA A 38 3.97 -5.26 -2.56
CA ALA A 38 3.49 -4.28 -1.57
C ALA A 38 2.26 -3.49 -2.09
N THR A 39 2.24 -3.16 -3.39
CA THR A 39 1.16 -2.36 -4.00
C THR A 39 -0.25 -2.95 -3.84
N PRO A 40 -0.53 -4.22 -4.23
CA PRO A 40 -1.86 -4.82 -4.08
C PRO A 40 -2.25 -5.02 -2.62
N LEU A 41 -1.29 -5.22 -1.71
CA LEU A 41 -1.56 -5.28 -0.27
C LEU A 41 -2.12 -3.95 0.24
N VAL A 42 -1.47 -2.82 -0.10
CA VAL A 42 -1.96 -1.48 0.28
C VAL A 42 -3.31 -1.18 -0.38
N ALA A 43 -3.49 -1.56 -1.64
CA ALA A 43 -4.78 -1.42 -2.34
C ALA A 43 -5.91 -2.19 -1.63
N GLY A 44 -5.64 -3.41 -1.16
CA GLY A 44 -6.58 -4.20 -0.37
C GLY A 44 -6.95 -3.53 0.96
N VAL A 45 -5.97 -2.95 1.67
CA VAL A 45 -6.25 -2.19 2.91
C VAL A 45 -7.09 -0.95 2.63
N ALA A 46 -6.79 -0.22 1.56
CA ALA A 46 -7.60 0.93 1.15
C ALA A 46 -9.04 0.52 0.81
N ALA A 47 -9.24 -0.62 0.15
CA ALA A 47 -10.56 -1.18 -0.09
C ALA A 47 -11.30 -1.48 1.22
N LEU A 48 -10.64 -2.12 2.20
CA LEU A 48 -11.25 -2.37 3.52
C LEU A 48 -11.64 -1.08 4.24
N MET A 49 -10.82 -0.03 4.16
CA MET A 49 -11.14 1.27 4.72
C MET A 49 -12.40 1.87 4.07
N LEU A 50 -12.51 1.79 2.74
CA LEU A 50 -13.67 2.28 1.99
C LEU A 50 -14.93 1.43 2.25
N SER A 51 -14.78 0.13 2.42
CA SER A 51 -15.90 -0.73 2.84
C SER A 51 -16.39 -0.36 4.24
N ALA A 52 -15.50 0.05 5.14
CA ALA A 52 -15.85 0.48 6.48
C ALA A 52 -16.40 1.92 6.54
N ASN A 53 -15.98 2.79 5.61
CA ASN A 53 -16.46 4.16 5.47
C ASN A 53 -16.44 4.59 3.98
N PRO A 54 -17.58 4.46 3.26
CA PRO A 54 -17.64 4.71 1.82
C PRO A 54 -17.57 6.19 1.43
N ASP A 55 -17.67 7.10 2.41
CA ASP A 55 -17.63 8.55 2.19
C ASP A 55 -16.20 9.11 2.21
N LEU A 56 -15.19 8.28 2.53
CA LEU A 56 -13.79 8.69 2.49
C LEU A 56 -13.36 9.03 1.06
N ARG A 57 -12.59 10.11 0.95
CA ARG A 57 -11.91 10.53 -0.28
C ARG A 57 -10.52 9.91 -0.35
N ALA A 58 -9.96 9.81 -1.55
CA ALA A 58 -8.61 9.29 -1.76
C ALA A 58 -7.53 9.99 -0.91
N ALA A 59 -7.63 11.32 -0.75
CA ALA A 59 -6.71 12.09 0.09
C ALA A 59 -6.83 11.75 1.59
N GLU A 60 -8.04 11.41 2.05
CA GLU A 60 -8.29 11.00 3.44
C GLU A 60 -7.78 9.58 3.66
N VAL A 61 -8.00 8.67 2.71
CA VAL A 61 -7.42 7.32 2.73
C VAL A 61 -5.90 7.39 2.83
N LYS A 62 -5.25 8.19 1.99
CA LYS A 62 -3.80 8.42 2.03
C LYS A 62 -3.36 8.95 3.41
N THR A 63 -4.05 9.96 3.92
CA THR A 63 -3.75 10.54 5.24
C THR A 63 -3.87 9.51 6.36
N ILE A 64 -4.93 8.70 6.36
CA ILE A 64 -5.13 7.65 7.38
C ILE A 64 -4.01 6.61 7.29
N LEU A 65 -3.65 6.15 6.09
CA LEU A 65 -2.55 5.19 5.89
C LEU A 65 -1.23 5.74 6.44
N GLN A 66 -0.94 7.03 6.23
CA GLN A 66 0.27 7.68 6.74
C GLN A 66 0.26 7.81 8.27
N LEU A 67 -0.87 8.21 8.85
CA LEU A 67 -1.01 8.40 10.30
C LEU A 67 -1.01 7.09 11.09
N THR A 68 -1.48 6.00 10.49
CA THR A 68 -1.67 4.72 11.17
C THR A 68 -0.55 3.71 10.90
N ALA A 69 0.39 4.04 10.02
CA ALA A 69 1.54 3.22 9.72
C ALA A 69 2.43 2.99 10.96
N ASP A 70 2.91 1.76 11.11
CA ASP A 70 3.87 1.38 12.14
C ASP A 70 5.28 1.77 11.70
N LYS A 71 6.00 2.52 12.54
CA LYS A 71 7.37 2.92 12.25
C LYS A 71 8.29 1.70 12.26
N ILE A 72 9.05 1.54 11.19
CA ILE A 72 10.15 0.58 11.08
C ILE A 72 11.44 1.36 11.33
N GLN A 73 12.18 1.02 12.37
CA GLN A 73 13.49 1.61 12.61
C GLN A 73 14.56 0.65 12.10
N ASP A 74 15.28 1.09 11.07
CA ASP A 74 16.52 0.46 10.63
C ASP A 74 17.64 1.48 10.77
N THR A 75 18.58 1.19 11.67
CA THR A 75 19.73 2.06 11.95
C THR A 75 21.00 1.57 11.28
N LEU A 76 20.95 0.46 10.55
CA LEU A 76 22.11 -0.08 9.86
C LEU A 76 22.33 0.64 8.52
N PRO A 77 23.59 0.89 8.14
CA PRO A 77 23.87 1.48 6.83
C PRO A 77 23.56 0.50 5.69
N ASP A 78 23.11 1.05 4.56
CA ASP A 78 22.94 0.30 3.31
C ASP A 78 24.31 -0.11 2.70
N HIS A 79 24.28 -0.80 1.56
CA HIS A 79 25.51 -1.26 0.89
C HIS A 79 26.42 -0.12 0.41
N ASN A 80 25.91 1.12 0.36
CA ASN A 80 26.65 2.33 0.02
C ASN A 80 27.07 3.12 1.27
N GLY A 81 26.81 2.60 2.47
CA GLY A 81 27.12 3.28 3.73
C GLY A 81 26.10 4.34 4.15
N ASN A 82 24.98 4.51 3.43
CA ASN A 82 23.96 5.50 3.81
C ASN A 82 23.09 4.96 4.94
N ASN A 83 22.66 5.82 5.86
CA ASN A 83 21.67 5.49 6.87
C ASN A 83 20.46 6.42 6.74
N ARG A 84 19.41 5.95 6.06
CA ARG A 84 18.20 6.76 5.78
C ARG A 84 16.91 6.08 6.24
N GLY A 85 17.04 5.11 7.15
CA GLY A 85 15.93 4.40 7.79
C GLY A 85 15.33 5.15 8.98
N THR A 86 15.94 6.24 9.42
CA THR A 86 15.42 7.13 10.45
C THR A 86 14.28 8.00 9.92
N TYR A 87 13.42 8.49 10.83
CA TYR A 87 12.31 9.40 10.49
C TYR A 87 12.66 10.83 10.86
N ASP A 88 12.25 11.77 10.00
CA ASP A 88 12.35 13.20 10.23
C ASP A 88 11.29 13.69 11.26
N GLN A 89 11.30 15.00 11.55
CA GLN A 89 10.34 15.63 12.45
C GLN A 89 8.87 15.55 11.96
N LYS A 90 8.66 15.28 10.67
CA LYS A 90 7.33 15.07 10.07
C LYS A 90 6.93 13.59 10.11
N GLY A 91 7.77 12.73 10.69
CA GLY A 91 7.54 11.30 10.78
C GLY A 91 7.72 10.57 9.44
N HIS A 92 8.52 11.10 8.53
CA HIS A 92 8.84 10.51 7.23
C HIS A 92 10.28 10.01 7.16
N SER A 93 10.48 8.79 6.65
CA SER A 93 11.78 8.16 6.37
C SER A 93 11.98 8.08 4.86
N GLU A 94 13.21 8.30 4.38
CA GLU A 94 13.52 8.15 2.96
C GLU A 94 13.37 6.70 2.47
N TRP A 95 13.62 5.71 3.34
CA TRP A 95 13.49 4.30 2.98
C TRP A 95 12.09 3.74 3.20
N PHE A 96 11.42 4.16 4.27
CA PHE A 96 10.15 3.53 4.69
C PHE A 96 8.93 4.44 4.52
N GLY A 97 9.10 5.66 4.02
CA GLY A 97 8.04 6.65 3.95
C GLY A 97 7.47 6.93 5.35
N TYR A 98 6.16 6.74 5.53
CA TYR A 98 5.53 6.88 6.85
C TYR A 98 5.57 5.59 7.69
N GLY A 99 6.14 4.50 7.18
CA GLY A 99 6.25 3.21 7.86
C GLY A 99 5.43 2.10 7.21
N LYS A 100 5.34 0.96 7.89
CA LYS A 100 4.59 -0.22 7.46
C LYS A 100 3.09 0.01 7.60
N VAL A 101 2.30 -0.31 6.57
CA VAL A 101 0.84 -0.23 6.66
C VAL A 101 0.31 -1.15 7.77
N ASN A 102 -0.59 -0.62 8.59
CA ASN A 102 -1.31 -1.37 9.62
C ASN A 102 -2.81 -1.36 9.31
N ALA A 103 -3.31 -2.47 8.76
CA ALA A 103 -4.70 -2.57 8.34
C ALA A 103 -5.70 -2.37 9.48
N ALA A 104 -5.43 -2.92 10.66
CA ALA A 104 -6.31 -2.82 11.82
C ALA A 104 -6.45 -1.36 12.30
N LYS A 105 -5.32 -0.65 12.45
CA LYS A 105 -5.32 0.77 12.82
C LYS A 105 -5.97 1.64 11.75
N ALA A 106 -5.67 1.38 10.48
CA ALA A 106 -6.23 2.13 9.35
C ALA A 106 -7.76 2.00 9.26
N VAL A 107 -8.30 0.78 9.34
CA VAL A 107 -9.75 0.53 9.31
C VAL A 107 -10.43 1.09 10.57
N LYS A 108 -9.80 0.98 11.75
CA LYS A 108 -10.31 1.58 12.98
C LYS A 108 -10.44 3.10 12.87
N GLU A 109 -9.41 3.77 12.33
CA GLU A 109 -9.44 5.22 12.12
C GLU A 109 -10.44 5.62 11.03
N ALA A 110 -10.55 4.84 9.94
CA ALA A 110 -11.55 5.06 8.89
C ALA A 110 -12.99 5.08 9.45
N LYS A 111 -13.33 4.14 10.34
CA LYS A 111 -14.65 4.09 11.00
C LYS A 111 -14.93 5.28 11.91
N ARG A 112 -13.90 5.89 12.48
CA ARG A 112 -14.04 6.99 13.45
C ARG A 112 -14.29 8.33 12.77
N ARG A 113 -13.87 8.50 11.51
CA ARG A 113 -13.98 9.78 10.82
C ARG A 113 -15.42 10.04 10.35
N PRO A 114 -15.95 11.26 10.56
CA PRO A 114 -17.21 11.64 9.94
C PRO A 114 -17.04 11.55 8.42
N GLY A 115 -17.99 10.91 7.74
CA GLY A 115 -17.95 10.77 6.29
C GLY A 115 -17.75 12.12 5.62
N GLY A 116 -16.79 12.21 4.69
CA GLY A 116 -16.55 13.45 3.96
C GLY A 116 -17.79 13.80 3.16
N VAL A 117 -18.40 14.97 3.40
CA VAL A 117 -19.61 15.41 2.67
C VAL A 117 -19.36 15.27 1.17
N ARG A 118 -19.99 14.27 0.53
CA ARG A 118 -20.01 14.16 -0.93
C ARG A 118 -20.88 15.30 -1.43
N LYS A 119 -20.27 16.39 -1.91
CA LYS A 119 -21.03 17.36 -2.72
C LYS A 119 -21.58 16.58 -3.92
N PRO A 120 -22.89 16.58 -4.18
CA PRO A 120 -23.44 15.88 -5.34
C PRO A 120 -22.74 16.41 -6.58
N GLN A 121 -22.12 15.52 -7.35
CA GLN A 121 -21.62 15.86 -8.68
C GLN A 121 -22.84 16.19 -9.52
N SER A 122 -22.97 17.45 -9.94
CA SER A 122 -23.96 17.87 -10.91
C SER A 122 -23.64 17.20 -12.25
N VAL A 123 -24.35 16.11 -12.54
CA VAL A 123 -24.36 15.52 -13.87
C VAL A 123 -25.05 16.52 -14.80
N LYS A 124 -24.27 17.27 -15.58
CA LYS A 124 -24.83 18.03 -16.71
C LYS A 124 -25.29 17.00 -17.74
N LEU A 125 -26.60 16.76 -17.78
CA LEU A 125 -27.26 16.04 -18.86
C LEU A 125 -27.08 16.90 -20.13
N ILE A 126 -26.11 16.57 -20.98
CA ILE A 126 -26.01 17.14 -22.32
C ILE A 126 -27.12 16.53 -23.17
N ALA A 127 -28.30 17.13 -23.09
CA ALA A 127 -29.38 16.88 -24.04
C ALA A 127 -29.00 17.52 -25.38
N THR A 128 -28.45 16.71 -26.28
CA THR A 128 -28.26 17.12 -27.68
C THR A 128 -29.59 16.93 -28.41
N HIS A 129 -30.26 18.03 -28.72
CA HIS A 129 -31.38 18.09 -29.66
C HIS A 129 -31.07 19.13 -30.73
N LYS A 130 -30.74 18.66 -31.93
CA LYS A 130 -31.40 18.93 -33.23
C LYS A 130 -30.49 18.46 -34.37
#